data_AF-A0A7Y4Z4I1-F1
#
_entry.id   AF-A0A7Y4Z4I1-F1
#
_cell.length_a   1.000
_cell.length_b   1.000
_cell.length_c   1.000
_cell.angle_alpha   90.00
_cell.angle_beta   90.00
_cell.angle_gamma   90.00
#
_symmetry.space_group_name_H-M   'P 1'
#
loop_
_entity.id
_entity.type
_entity.pdbx_description
1 polymer ?
#
loop_
_entity_poly.entity_id
_entity_poly.type
_entity_poly.pdbx_seq_one_letter_code
_entity_poly.pdbx_strand_id
1 'polypeptide(L)'
;MKTIKSLLERENFWYLFAILCLLNILSIYAIHQIIVSDPQYFTGGNAHSASFYRNIWIAINIGFPVICFIKVTIIAGLLQFGLKNWEIEVPFRELMSLVILGELFFWLRDLAQMVWFLFIHTEYTMKEVDNFSFLSLQFFIGSEASEAIKAIFQFFSIPEMLFWGILIYGLQLITRESLKRMAKLVLLTYGIASILYLILKGIYLYKFNG
;
A
#
# COMPACT_ATOMS: atom_id res chain seq x y z
N MET A 1 2.55 7.01 24.20
CA MET A 1 1.10 6.69 24.23
C MET A 1 0.21 7.90 23.97
N LYS A 2 0.46 9.07 24.59
CA LYS A 2 -0.27 10.32 24.27
C LYS A 2 -0.15 10.74 22.79
N THR A 3 0.98 10.48 22.15
CA THR A 3 1.31 10.95 20.78
C THR A 3 0.50 10.30 19.67
N ILE A 4 0.24 8.99 19.70
CA ILE A 4 -0.57 8.34 18.64
C ILE A 4 -2.02 8.77 18.77
N LYS A 5 -2.53 8.85 20.00
CA LYS A 5 -3.89 9.32 20.25
C LYS A 5 -4.10 10.76 19.80
N SER A 6 -3.11 11.64 20.01
CA SER A 6 -3.19 13.01 19.50
C SER A 6 -3.18 13.07 17.98
N LEU A 7 -2.41 12.21 17.30
CA LEU A 7 -2.44 12.14 15.82
C LEU A 7 -3.80 11.67 15.27
N LEU A 8 -4.54 10.86 16.03
CA LEU A 8 -5.88 10.39 15.67
C LEU A 8 -6.98 11.44 15.91
N GLU A 9 -6.65 12.59 16.48
CA GLU A 9 -7.62 13.66 16.69
C GLU A 9 -8.19 14.16 15.37
N ARG A 10 -9.50 14.47 15.40
CA ARG A 10 -10.31 14.83 14.24
C ARG A 10 -9.72 15.95 13.38
N GLU A 11 -8.98 16.86 14.01
CA GLU A 11 -8.39 18.05 13.40
C GLU A 11 -7.15 17.72 12.54
N ASN A 12 -6.44 16.66 12.89
CA ASN A 12 -5.21 16.24 12.22
C ASN A 12 -5.45 15.46 10.92
N PHE A 13 -6.69 15.05 10.64
CA PHE A 13 -7.04 14.25 9.47
C PHE A 13 -6.52 14.86 8.14
N TRP A 14 -6.83 16.13 7.88
CA TRP A 14 -6.46 16.78 6.63
C TRP A 14 -4.95 16.94 6.48
N TYR A 15 -4.26 17.21 7.59
CA TYR A 15 -2.81 17.31 7.62
C TYR A 15 -2.15 15.96 7.32
N LEU A 16 -2.58 14.89 8.00
CA LEU A 16 -2.08 13.53 7.76
C LEU A 16 -2.36 13.07 6.33
N PHE A 17 -3.57 13.36 5.82
CA PHE A 17 -3.93 13.03 4.44
C PHE A 17 -3.06 13.79 3.43
N ALA A 18 -2.85 15.10 3.63
CA ALA A 18 -1.97 15.90 2.77
C ALA A 18 -0.53 15.37 2.77
N ILE A 19 0.01 14.99 3.93
CA ILE A 19 1.33 14.35 4.04
C ILE A 19 1.35 13.04 3.27
N LEU A 20 0.37 12.16 3.47
CA LEU A 20 0.29 10.88 2.77
C LEU A 20 0.31 11.09 1.25
N CYS A 21 -0.53 12.00 0.74
CA CYS A 21 -0.58 12.30 -0.68
C CYS A 21 0.73 12.87 -1.20
N LEU A 22 1.34 13.83 -0.49
CA LEU A 22 2.60 14.44 -0.89
C LEU A 22 3.72 13.40 -0.96
N LEU A 23 3.87 12.59 0.09
CA LEU A 23 4.89 11.55 0.16
C LEU A 23 4.74 10.53 -0.96
N ASN A 24 3.51 10.08 -1.24
CA ASN A 24 3.28 9.14 -2.34
C ASN A 24 3.54 9.77 -3.72
N ILE A 25 3.10 11.02 -3.95
CA ILE A 25 3.37 11.73 -5.21
C ILE A 25 4.88 11.84 -5.44
N LEU A 26 5.63 12.23 -4.40
CA LEU A 26 7.08 12.34 -4.45
C LEU A 26 7.73 10.97 -4.70
N SER A 27 7.29 9.92 -4.02
CA SER A 27 7.78 8.56 -4.23
C SER A 27 7.52 8.08 -5.66
N ILE A 28 6.29 8.22 -6.15
CA ILE A 28 5.93 7.82 -7.52
C ILE A 28 6.73 8.62 -8.54
N TYR A 29 6.87 9.93 -8.34
CA TYR A 29 7.67 10.77 -9.21
C TYR A 29 9.14 10.34 -9.21
N ALA A 30 9.74 10.13 -8.04
CA ALA A 30 11.14 9.75 -7.92
C ALA A 30 11.41 8.35 -8.50
N ILE A 31 10.57 7.36 -8.19
CA ILE A 31 10.67 6.02 -8.75
C ILE A 31 10.51 6.09 -10.27
N HIS A 32 9.50 6.79 -10.78
CA HIS A 32 9.24 6.85 -12.22
C HIS A 32 10.33 7.61 -12.98
N GLN A 33 10.80 8.74 -12.49
CA GLN A 33 11.79 9.55 -13.21
C GLN A 33 13.21 9.03 -13.07
N ILE A 34 13.57 8.50 -11.89
CA ILE A 34 14.96 8.14 -11.58
C ILE A 34 15.18 6.65 -11.82
N ILE A 35 14.25 5.80 -11.37
CA ILE A 35 14.42 4.34 -11.47
C ILE A 35 13.90 3.81 -12.81
N VAL A 36 12.70 4.26 -13.22
CA VAL A 36 12.01 3.83 -14.44
C VAL A 36 12.27 4.83 -15.58
N SER A 37 13.54 5.10 -15.86
CA SER A 37 13.95 6.22 -16.72
C SER A 37 13.67 6.02 -18.21
N ASP A 38 13.41 4.78 -18.68
CA ASP A 38 13.22 4.48 -20.10
C ASP A 38 11.81 3.97 -20.44
N PRO A 39 10.93 4.83 -21.01
CA PRO A 39 9.62 4.43 -21.51
C PRO A 39 9.68 3.36 -22.60
N GLN A 40 10.82 3.20 -23.29
CA GLN A 40 10.97 2.24 -24.39
C GLN A 40 10.82 0.80 -23.91
N TYR A 41 11.18 0.51 -22.65
CA TYR A 41 10.93 -0.79 -22.03
C TYR A 41 9.45 -1.19 -22.08
N PHE A 42 8.54 -0.24 -21.88
CA PHE A 42 7.09 -0.50 -21.89
C PHE A 42 6.43 -0.32 -23.26
N THR A 43 7.11 0.35 -24.19
CA THR A 43 6.49 0.86 -25.43
C THR A 43 7.10 0.28 -26.69
N GLY A 44 8.11 -0.58 -26.56
CA GLY A 44 8.79 -1.24 -27.68
C GLY A 44 9.52 -0.27 -28.61
N GLY A 45 9.95 0.88 -28.09
CA GLY A 45 10.66 1.91 -28.86
C GLY A 45 9.79 2.81 -29.74
N ASN A 46 8.46 2.67 -29.73
CA ASN A 46 7.56 3.55 -30.49
C ASN A 46 7.41 4.92 -29.81
N ALA A 47 7.87 5.99 -30.48
CA ALA A 47 7.82 7.36 -29.96
C ALA A 47 6.40 7.83 -29.60
N HIS A 48 5.38 7.45 -30.39
CA HIS A 48 4.00 7.79 -30.07
C HIS A 48 3.53 7.08 -28.80
N SER A 49 3.82 5.79 -28.67
CA SER A 49 3.50 5.00 -27.47
C SER A 49 4.23 5.53 -26.23
N ALA A 50 5.50 5.95 -26.35
CA ALA A 50 6.27 6.55 -25.27
C ALA A 50 5.64 7.86 -24.76
N SER A 51 5.20 8.73 -25.67
CA SER A 51 4.51 9.98 -25.30
C SER A 51 3.17 9.71 -24.58
N PHE A 52 2.41 8.73 -25.06
CA PHE A 52 1.13 8.35 -24.46
C PHE A 52 1.31 7.75 -23.06
N TYR A 53 2.30 6.86 -22.90
CA TYR A 53 2.68 6.28 -21.61
C TYR A 53 3.04 7.38 -20.60
N ARG A 54 3.87 8.36 -21.00
CA ARG A 54 4.24 9.48 -20.12
C ARG A 54 3.03 10.30 -19.68
N ASN A 55 2.10 10.58 -20.59
CA ASN A 55 0.88 11.31 -20.27
C ASN A 55 -0.03 10.55 -19.30
N ILE A 56 -0.18 9.24 -19.47
CA ILE A 56 -0.91 8.38 -18.53
C ILE A 56 -0.27 8.45 -17.15
N TRP A 57 1.05 8.34 -17.05
CA TRP A 57 1.74 8.39 -15.76
C TRP A 57 1.59 9.73 -15.05
N ILE A 58 1.64 10.83 -15.79
CA ILE A 58 1.35 12.17 -15.24
C ILE A 58 -0.10 12.22 -14.72
N ALA A 59 -1.06 11.71 -15.50
CA ALA A 59 -2.46 11.67 -15.10
C ALA A 59 -2.68 10.82 -13.83
N ILE A 60 -2.04 9.65 -13.74
CA ILE A 60 -2.07 8.77 -12.56
C ILE A 60 -1.47 9.51 -11.35
N ASN A 61 -0.34 10.20 -11.54
CA ASN A 61 0.32 10.92 -10.46
C ASN A 61 -0.56 12.08 -9.92
N ILE A 62 -1.15 12.89 -10.81
CA ILE A 62 -2.07 13.97 -10.43
C ILE A 62 -3.36 13.41 -9.80
N GLY A 63 -3.87 12.28 -10.30
CA GLY A 63 -5.06 11.60 -9.77
C GLY A 63 -4.82 10.83 -8.47
N PHE A 64 -3.56 10.68 -8.05
CA PHE A 64 -3.18 9.83 -6.92
C PHE A 64 -3.86 10.21 -5.60
N PRO A 65 -4.04 11.50 -5.23
CA PRO A 65 -4.77 11.87 -4.03
C PRO A 65 -6.20 11.31 -4.00
N VAL A 66 -6.89 11.28 -5.15
CA VAL A 66 -8.23 10.72 -5.26
C VAL A 66 -8.21 9.21 -5.02
N ILE A 67 -7.22 8.51 -5.60
CA ILE A 67 -7.02 7.07 -5.38
C ILE A 67 -6.75 6.79 -3.90
N CYS A 68 -5.85 7.55 -3.25
CA CYS A 68 -5.60 7.47 -1.81
C CYS A 68 -6.88 7.66 -1.00
N PHE A 69 -7.67 8.70 -1.31
CA PHE A 69 -8.90 8.98 -0.59
C PHE A 69 -9.90 7.82 -0.70
N ILE A 70 -10.09 7.29 -1.91
CA ILE A 70 -10.97 6.14 -2.16
C ILE A 70 -10.48 4.92 -1.38
N LYS A 71 -9.17 4.60 -1.45
CA LYS A 71 -8.57 3.47 -0.73
C LYS A 71 -8.79 3.58 0.78
N VAL A 72 -8.48 4.74 1.37
CA VAL A 72 -8.67 5.03 2.79
C VAL A 72 -10.14 4.87 3.18
N THR A 73 -11.06 5.39 2.36
CA THR A 73 -12.50 5.31 2.58
C THR A 73 -13.01 3.87 2.56
N ILE A 74 -12.55 3.06 1.60
CA ILE A 74 -12.94 1.65 1.49
C ILE A 74 -12.47 0.88 2.73
N ILE A 75 -11.20 1.02 3.12
CA ILE A 75 -10.65 0.30 4.29
C ILE A 75 -11.36 0.75 5.57
N ALA A 76 -11.52 2.05 5.78
CA ALA A 76 -12.25 2.59 6.93
C ALA A 76 -13.72 2.09 6.94
N GLY A 77 -14.35 1.98 5.77
CA GLY A 77 -15.70 1.43 5.61
C GLY A 77 -15.82 -0.02 6.05
N LEU A 78 -14.85 -0.85 5.65
CA LEU A 78 -14.77 -2.25 6.09
C LEU A 78 -14.62 -2.37 7.61
N LEU A 79 -13.75 -1.55 8.21
CA LEU A 79 -13.58 -1.51 9.68
C LEU A 79 -14.85 -1.03 10.38
N GLN A 80 -15.49 0.03 9.87
CA GLN A 80 -16.73 0.57 10.42
C GLN A 80 -17.86 -0.48 10.40
N PHE A 81 -17.97 -1.25 9.31
CA PHE A 81 -18.93 -2.34 9.20
C PHE A 81 -18.70 -3.40 10.29
N GLY A 82 -17.45 -3.82 10.50
CA GLY A 82 -17.09 -4.75 11.57
C GLY A 82 -17.40 -4.22 12.97
N LEU A 83 -17.11 -2.94 13.22
CA LEU A 83 -17.36 -2.29 14.51
C LEU A 83 -18.86 -2.18 14.80
N LYS A 84 -19.67 -1.81 13.81
CA LYS A 84 -21.13 -1.76 13.94
C LYS A 84 -21.74 -3.12 14.27
N ASN A 85 -21.25 -4.20 13.65
CA ASN A 85 -21.70 -5.56 13.95
C ASN A 85 -21.40 -6.00 15.38
N TRP A 86 -20.48 -5.31 16.07
CA TRP A 86 -20.11 -5.58 17.45
C TRP A 86 -20.61 -4.51 18.42
N GLU A 87 -21.51 -3.64 17.96
CA GLU A 87 -22.11 -2.54 18.74
C GLU A 87 -21.08 -1.55 19.30
N ILE A 88 -19.94 -1.40 18.61
CA ILE A 88 -18.91 -0.44 18.97
C ILE A 88 -19.03 0.79 18.07
N GLU A 89 -19.32 1.94 18.68
CA GLU A 89 -19.39 3.20 17.97
C GLU A 89 -18.03 3.88 17.91
N VAL A 90 -17.54 4.09 16.69
CA VAL A 90 -16.34 4.88 16.41
C VAL A 90 -16.69 5.87 15.30
N PRO A 91 -16.32 7.16 15.42
CA PRO A 91 -16.49 8.11 14.34
C PRO A 91 -15.70 7.69 13.10
N PHE A 92 -16.36 7.67 11.94
CA PHE A 92 -15.74 7.25 10.67
C PHE A 92 -14.42 7.98 10.37
N ARG A 93 -14.33 9.26 10.74
CA ARG A 93 -13.14 10.09 10.53
C ARG A 93 -11.92 9.64 11.35
N GLU A 94 -12.14 9.08 12.54
CA GLU A 94 -11.06 8.48 13.34
C GLU A 94 -10.54 7.21 12.68
N LEU A 95 -11.43 6.41 12.10
CA LEU A 95 -11.05 5.22 11.31
C LEU A 95 -10.25 5.61 10.07
N MET A 96 -10.68 6.64 9.33
CA MET A 96 -9.91 7.12 8.18
C MET A 96 -8.53 7.63 8.60
N SER A 97 -8.43 8.36 9.71
CA SER A 97 -7.13 8.84 10.24
C SER A 97 -6.22 7.69 10.64
N LEU A 98 -6.78 6.65 11.26
CA LEU A 98 -6.06 5.43 11.59
C LEU A 98 -5.54 4.71 10.34
N VAL A 99 -6.37 4.59 9.31
CA VAL A 99 -5.96 4.00 8.03
C VAL A 99 -4.84 4.81 7.38
N ILE A 100 -4.94 6.15 7.37
CA ILE A 100 -3.89 7.03 6.85
C ILE A 100 -2.56 6.82 7.61
N LEU A 101 -2.61 6.72 8.94
CA LEU A 101 -1.41 6.45 9.74
C LEU A 101 -0.76 5.11 9.36
N GLY A 102 -1.57 4.09 9.09
CA GLY A 102 -1.07 2.83 8.55
C GLY A 102 -0.45 3.01 7.17
N GLU A 103 -1.12 3.73 6.26
CA GLU A 103 -0.67 3.95 4.88
C GLU A 103 0.68 4.68 4.82
N LEU A 104 0.99 5.54 5.79
CA LEU A 104 2.30 6.19 5.89
C LEU A 104 3.46 5.20 6.05
N PHE A 105 3.22 3.98 6.53
CA PHE A 105 4.26 2.94 6.60
C PHE A 105 4.51 2.27 5.25
N PHE A 106 3.54 2.28 4.33
CA PHE A 106 3.81 1.84 2.96
C PHE A 106 4.79 2.74 2.24
N TRP A 107 4.86 4.04 2.60
CA TRP A 107 5.88 4.93 2.08
C TRP A 107 7.31 4.47 2.42
N LEU A 108 7.52 3.77 3.54
CA LEU A 108 8.85 3.20 3.86
C LEU A 108 9.30 2.15 2.84
N ARG A 109 8.36 1.42 2.22
CA ARG A 109 8.66 0.49 1.12
C ARG A 109 9.22 1.25 -0.08
N ASP A 110 8.55 2.32 -0.48
CA ASP A 110 8.97 3.15 -1.62
C ASP A 110 10.33 3.80 -1.34
N LEU A 111 10.53 4.30 -0.12
CA LEU A 111 11.82 4.84 0.31
C LEU A 111 12.92 3.79 0.25
N ALA A 112 12.65 2.57 0.74
CA ALA A 112 13.62 1.49 0.69
C ALA A 112 13.93 1.07 -0.75
N GLN A 113 12.94 1.08 -1.64
CA GLN A 113 13.14 0.84 -3.07
C GLN A 113 14.08 1.86 -3.69
N MET A 114 13.85 3.15 -3.39
CA MET A 114 14.73 4.23 -3.85
C MET A 114 16.15 4.06 -3.30
N VAL A 115 16.31 3.82 -2.00
CA VAL A 115 17.64 3.64 -1.41
C VAL A 115 18.37 2.45 -2.04
N TRP A 116 17.65 1.35 -2.27
CA TRP A 116 18.21 0.14 -2.85
C TRP A 116 18.75 0.38 -4.26
N PHE A 117 17.91 0.87 -5.19
CA PHE A 117 18.31 1.00 -6.60
C PHE A 117 19.18 2.22 -6.89
N LEU A 118 19.16 3.24 -6.03
CA LEU A 118 20.00 4.44 -6.23
C LEU A 118 21.39 4.32 -5.60
N PHE A 119 21.56 3.51 -4.56
CA PHE A 119 22.82 3.48 -3.81
C PHE A 119 23.43 2.10 -3.60
N ILE A 120 22.64 1.02 -3.70
CA ILE A 120 23.11 -0.34 -3.35
C ILE A 120 23.22 -1.22 -4.61
N HIS A 121 22.13 -1.33 -5.37
CA HIS A 121 22.03 -2.14 -6.58
C HIS A 121 21.78 -1.23 -7.78
N THR A 122 22.81 -0.48 -8.20
CA THR A 122 22.71 0.55 -9.24
C THR A 122 22.68 -0.01 -10.65
N GLU A 123 23.14 -1.24 -10.86
CA GLU A 123 23.04 -1.98 -12.12
C GLU A 123 21.88 -2.97 -12.01
N TYR A 124 20.67 -2.49 -12.31
CA TYR A 124 19.46 -3.28 -12.19
C TYR A 124 18.73 -3.45 -13.52
N THR A 125 17.95 -4.53 -13.60
CA THR A 125 16.99 -4.74 -14.69
C THR A 125 15.58 -4.29 -14.26
N MET A 126 14.73 -3.92 -15.21
CA MET A 126 13.34 -3.57 -14.91
C MET A 126 12.57 -4.73 -14.28
N LYS A 127 12.91 -5.98 -14.61
CA LYS A 127 12.37 -7.16 -13.95
C LYS A 127 12.72 -7.21 -12.47
N GLU A 128 13.90 -6.74 -12.07
CA GLU A 128 14.29 -6.65 -10.65
C GLU A 128 13.56 -5.52 -9.94
N VAL A 129 13.31 -4.40 -10.62
CA VAL A 129 12.49 -3.29 -10.10
C VAL A 129 11.05 -3.75 -9.85
N ASP A 130 10.44 -4.46 -10.80
CA ASP A 130 9.09 -5.00 -10.67
C ASP A 130 8.99 -6.08 -9.58
N ASN A 131 10.06 -6.85 -9.38
CA ASN A 131 10.14 -7.86 -8.34
C ASN A 131 10.59 -7.32 -6.98
N PHE A 132 10.85 -6.02 -6.86
CA PHE A 132 11.28 -5.44 -5.60
C PHE A 132 10.19 -5.53 -4.55
N SER A 133 10.54 -6.17 -3.44
CA SER A 133 9.66 -6.23 -2.28
C SER A 133 10.47 -6.10 -1.01
N PHE A 134 10.23 -4.99 -0.30
CA PHE A 134 10.93 -4.66 0.93
C PHE A 134 10.58 -5.66 2.04
N LEU A 135 11.55 -6.49 2.41
CA LEU A 135 11.45 -7.45 3.51
C LEU A 135 10.15 -8.28 3.44
N SER A 136 9.94 -8.93 2.29
CA SER A 136 8.83 -9.87 2.11
C SER A 136 9.28 -11.32 2.15
N LEU A 137 8.30 -12.21 2.30
CA LEU A 137 8.55 -13.65 2.22
C LEU A 137 9.06 -14.10 0.84
N GLN A 138 9.05 -13.23 -0.18
CA GLN A 138 9.59 -13.54 -1.50
C GLN A 138 11.04 -14.03 -1.45
N PHE A 139 11.83 -13.61 -0.45
CA PHE A 139 13.20 -14.09 -0.26
C PHE A 139 13.29 -15.61 -0.07
N PHE A 140 12.23 -16.26 0.41
CA PHE A 140 12.20 -17.70 0.65
C PHE A 140 11.77 -18.54 -0.56
N ILE A 141 11.37 -17.92 -1.66
CA ILE A 141 10.97 -18.63 -2.88
C ILE A 141 12.03 -18.47 -3.97
N GLY A 142 12.35 -19.57 -4.66
CA GLY A 142 13.31 -19.56 -5.76
C GLY A 142 12.85 -18.73 -6.95
N SER A 143 13.79 -18.33 -7.80
CA SER A 143 13.54 -17.57 -9.04
C SER A 143 12.57 -18.26 -10.02
N GLU A 144 12.50 -19.59 -9.94
CA GLU A 144 11.65 -20.51 -10.71
C GLU A 144 10.15 -20.40 -10.37
N ALA A 145 9.79 -19.76 -9.25
CA ALA A 145 8.39 -19.63 -8.84
C ALA A 145 7.58 -18.83 -9.87
N SER A 146 6.31 -19.21 -10.07
CA SER A 146 5.42 -18.48 -10.97
C SER A 146 5.15 -17.06 -10.47
N GLU A 147 4.86 -16.13 -11.38
CA GLU A 147 4.57 -14.73 -11.03
C GLU A 147 3.36 -14.59 -10.08
N ALA A 148 2.39 -15.51 -10.18
CA ALA A 148 1.27 -15.57 -9.23
C ALA A 148 1.73 -15.92 -7.80
N ILE A 149 2.63 -16.90 -7.65
CA ILE A 149 3.19 -17.27 -6.35
C ILE A 149 4.05 -16.13 -5.80
N LYS A 150 4.88 -15.50 -6.63
CA LYS A 150 5.68 -14.33 -6.25
C LYS A 150 4.80 -13.21 -5.72
N ALA A 151 3.71 -12.87 -6.41
CA ALA A 151 2.79 -11.82 -5.98
C ALA A 151 2.14 -12.10 -4.60
N ILE A 152 1.85 -13.37 -4.27
CA ILE A 152 1.32 -13.76 -2.96
C ILE A 152 2.39 -13.60 -1.88
N PHE A 153 3.61 -14.07 -2.12
CA PHE A 153 4.71 -13.96 -1.15
C PHE A 153 5.18 -12.52 -0.96
N GLN A 154 5.12 -11.70 -2.00
CA GLN A 154 5.38 -10.26 -1.94
C GLN A 154 4.39 -9.53 -1.04
N PHE A 155 3.12 -9.96 -1.01
CA PHE A 155 2.11 -9.33 -0.17
C PHE A 155 2.39 -9.54 1.32
N PHE A 156 2.96 -10.69 1.70
CA PHE A 156 3.41 -10.90 3.07
C PHE A 156 4.74 -10.18 3.29
N SER A 157 4.67 -8.85 3.32
CA SER A 157 5.78 -7.93 3.57
C SER A 157 5.71 -7.32 4.97
N ILE A 158 6.84 -6.84 5.47
CA ILE A 158 6.87 -6.06 6.73
C ILE A 158 5.91 -4.86 6.68
N PRO A 159 5.88 -4.02 5.61
CA PRO A 159 4.86 -2.97 5.47
C PRO A 159 3.42 -3.44 5.68
N GLU A 160 3.01 -4.55 5.08
CA GLU A 160 1.66 -5.11 5.28
C GLU A 160 1.43 -5.56 6.73
N MET A 161 2.41 -6.23 7.35
CA MET A 161 2.30 -6.67 8.75
C MET A 161 2.24 -5.48 9.72
N LEU A 162 3.01 -4.42 9.45
CA LEU A 162 2.97 -3.17 10.21
C LEU A 162 1.63 -2.47 10.02
N PHE A 163 1.09 -2.45 8.79
CA PHE A 163 -0.22 -1.91 8.51
C PHE A 163 -1.31 -2.61 9.35
N TRP A 164 -1.33 -3.93 9.35
CA TRP A 164 -2.25 -4.71 10.20
C TRP A 164 -2.04 -4.40 11.68
N GLY A 165 -0.79 -4.38 12.15
CA GLY A 165 -0.44 -4.04 13.52
C GLY A 165 -0.94 -2.66 13.95
N ILE A 166 -0.80 -1.65 13.09
CA ILE A 166 -1.27 -0.29 13.33
C ILE A 166 -2.79 -0.26 13.42
N LEU A 167 -3.51 -0.91 12.49
CA LEU A 167 -4.97 -0.97 12.56
C LEU A 167 -5.44 -1.62 13.86
N ILE A 168 -4.85 -2.75 14.23
CA ILE A 168 -5.22 -3.50 15.44
C ILE A 168 -4.96 -2.67 16.70
N TYR A 169 -3.76 -2.12 16.82
CA TYR A 169 -3.36 -1.34 17.99
C TYR A 169 -4.11 -0.01 18.07
N GLY A 170 -4.28 0.69 16.95
CA GLY A 170 -5.01 1.95 16.90
C GLY A 170 -6.49 1.77 17.23
N LEU A 171 -7.13 0.70 16.73
CA LEU A 171 -8.51 0.37 17.12
C LEU A 171 -8.59 0.06 18.62
N GLN A 172 -7.61 -0.65 19.19
CA GLN A 172 -7.56 -0.90 20.63
C GLN A 172 -7.45 0.40 21.43
N LEU A 173 -6.66 1.37 20.96
CA LEU A 173 -6.56 2.68 21.60
C LEU A 173 -7.86 3.51 21.51
N ILE A 174 -8.56 3.45 20.38
CA ILE A 174 -9.80 4.20 20.14
C ILE A 174 -10.94 3.60 20.97
N THR A 175 -11.15 2.28 20.85
CA THR A 175 -12.30 1.57 21.44
C THR A 175 -12.08 1.14 22.89
N ARG A 176 -10.82 1.07 23.35
CA ARG A 176 -10.41 0.48 24.64
C ARG A 176 -10.76 -1.00 24.81
N GLU A 177 -11.11 -1.68 23.72
CA GLU A 177 -11.36 -3.12 23.70
C GLU A 177 -10.06 -3.93 23.79
N SER A 178 -10.17 -5.22 24.09
CA SER A 178 -8.99 -6.10 24.11
C SER A 178 -8.31 -6.19 22.73
N LEU A 179 -6.97 -6.26 22.72
CA LEU A 179 -6.18 -6.38 21.50
C LEU A 179 -6.60 -7.59 20.66
N LYS A 180 -6.90 -8.72 21.32
CA LYS A 180 -7.40 -9.94 20.68
C LYS A 180 -8.72 -9.72 19.94
N ARG A 181 -9.65 -8.96 20.53
CA ARG A 181 -10.93 -8.61 19.91
C ARG A 181 -10.69 -7.73 18.68
N MET A 182 -9.86 -6.69 18.79
CA MET A 182 -9.54 -5.82 17.64
C MET A 182 -8.78 -6.55 16.53
N ALA A 183 -7.87 -7.46 16.88
CA ALA A 183 -7.19 -8.33 15.92
C ALA A 183 -8.19 -9.17 15.11
N LYS A 184 -9.15 -9.82 15.80
CA LYS A 184 -10.22 -10.57 15.15
C LYS A 184 -11.06 -9.67 14.23
N LEU A 185 -11.35 -8.42 14.62
CA LEU A 185 -12.11 -7.48 13.78
C LEU A 185 -11.37 -7.17 12.49
N VAL A 186 -10.11 -6.75 12.59
CA VAL A 186 -9.28 -6.37 11.43
C VAL A 186 -9.14 -7.56 10.48
N LEU A 187 -8.85 -8.75 10.99
CA LEU A 187 -8.71 -9.95 10.18
C LEU A 187 -10.02 -10.35 9.48
N LEU A 188 -11.16 -10.27 10.16
CA LEU A 188 -12.47 -10.63 9.59
C LEU A 188 -13.05 -9.56 8.64
N THR A 189 -12.49 -8.36 8.62
CA THR A 189 -12.94 -7.28 7.74
C THR A 189 -11.92 -7.02 6.65
N TYR A 190 -10.93 -6.17 6.94
CA TYR A 190 -9.86 -5.83 6.01
C TYR A 190 -9.01 -7.04 5.62
N GLY A 191 -8.73 -7.96 6.54
CA GLY A 191 -7.96 -9.17 6.24
C GLY A 191 -8.61 -10.04 5.16
N ILE A 192 -9.90 -10.33 5.28
CA ILE A 192 -10.66 -11.06 4.25
C ILE A 192 -10.64 -10.30 2.91
N ALA A 193 -10.90 -9.00 2.92
CA ALA A 193 -10.85 -8.18 1.70
C ALA A 193 -9.47 -8.22 1.03
N SER A 194 -8.40 -8.21 1.83
CA SER A 194 -7.02 -8.29 1.35
C SER A 194 -6.72 -9.65 0.72
N ILE A 195 -7.16 -10.74 1.33
CA ILE A 195 -7.00 -12.10 0.77
C ILE A 195 -7.78 -12.23 -0.54
N LEU A 196 -9.00 -11.71 -0.62
CA LEU A 196 -9.79 -11.71 -1.85
C LEU A 196 -9.07 -10.95 -2.97
N TYR A 197 -8.53 -9.77 -2.66
CA TYR A 197 -7.72 -9.00 -3.60
C TYR A 197 -6.52 -9.81 -4.13
N LEU A 198 -5.82 -10.55 -3.25
CA LEU A 198 -4.72 -11.41 -3.67
C LEU A 198 -5.12 -12.55 -4.58
N ILE A 199 -6.24 -13.21 -4.28
CA ILE A 199 -6.75 -14.30 -5.12
C ILE A 199 -7.09 -13.74 -6.51
N LEU A 200 -7.79 -12.61 -6.59
CA LEU A 200 -8.12 -11.97 -7.86
C LEU A 200 -6.87 -11.55 -8.63
N LYS A 201 -5.89 -10.96 -7.96
CA LYS A 201 -4.59 -10.60 -8.56
C LYS A 201 -3.84 -11.83 -9.07
N GLY A 202 -3.82 -12.91 -8.29
CA GLY A 202 -3.18 -14.17 -8.67
C GLY A 202 -3.82 -14.82 -9.89
N ILE A 203 -5.16 -14.86 -9.95
CA ILE A 203 -5.91 -15.36 -11.12
C ILE A 203 -5.60 -14.51 -12.36
N TYR A 204 -5.57 -13.18 -12.22
CA TYR A 204 -5.22 -12.29 -13.30
C TYR A 204 -3.80 -12.57 -13.82
N LEU A 205 -2.80 -12.63 -12.94
CA LEU A 205 -1.43 -12.89 -13.34
C LEU A 205 -1.25 -14.28 -13.97
N TYR A 206 -1.93 -15.30 -13.45
CA TYR A 206 -1.90 -16.65 -14.04
C TYR A 206 -2.49 -16.68 -15.45
N LYS A 207 -3.57 -15.94 -15.70
CA LYS A 207 -4.26 -15.94 -17.00
C LYS A 207 -3.54 -15.15 -18.09
N PHE A 208 -2.78 -14.12 -17.73
CA PHE A 208 -2.19 -13.18 -18.68
C PHE A 208 -0.66 -13.27 -18.79
N ASN A 209 0.04 -13.88 -17.83
CA ASN A 209 1.50 -14.05 -17.83
C ASN A 209 1.95 -15.52 -17.73
N GLY A 210 1.02 -16.47 -17.69
CA GLY A 210 1.27 -17.92 -17.62
C GLY A 210 1.20 -18.60 -18.99
#